data_AF-A0A8X6GG51-F1
#
_entry.id   AF-A0A8X6GG51-F1
#
_cell.length_a   1.000
_cell.length_b   1.000
_cell.length_c   1.000
_cell.angle_alpha   90.00
_cell.angle_beta   90.00
_cell.angle_gamma   90.00
#
_symmetry.space_group_name_H-M   'P 1'
#
loop_
_entity.id
_entity.type
_entity.pdbx_description
1 polymer ?
#
loop_
_entity_poly.entity_id
_entity_poly.type
_entity_poly.pdbx_seq_one_letter_code
_entity_poly.pdbx_strand_id
1 'polypeptide(L)'
;MSTGYTWKFPFLEEGIIEKENDKINLYKCMFPPQLPHATLIIIGFVLPFGPGFPLGELQCRWAVQVLAGKCKLPPKEKMYQEIKKRYKINSKRYTPSEKMSARVDYISYCDDIASQFGAKPDLLKLFFTDIKLFNHIMFGPSLSYQYRLQGPHSWEGAREAIMTSKDRMLWPLTKRDSKALHQNIFKGLFQRTIKFLFF
;
A
#
# COMPACT_ATOMS: atom_id res chain seq x y z
N MET A 1 -10.97 30.17 -2.92
CA MET A 1 -10.61 29.59 -1.61
C MET A 1 -10.01 28.20 -1.82
N SER A 2 -8.92 27.88 -1.12
CA SER A 2 -8.16 26.62 -1.24
C SER A 2 -8.22 25.78 0.05
N THR A 3 -9.42 25.55 0.57
CA THR A 3 -9.68 24.93 1.89
C THR A 3 -9.83 23.40 1.86
N GLY A 4 -9.70 22.77 0.69
CA GLY A 4 -9.81 21.33 0.50
C GLY A 4 -11.24 20.83 0.25
N TYR A 5 -11.48 19.54 0.46
CA TYR A 5 -12.72 18.84 0.10
C TYR A 5 -13.36 18.12 1.29
N THR A 6 -14.67 17.89 1.18
CA THR A 6 -15.48 17.06 2.08
C THR A 6 -15.96 15.81 1.36
N TRP A 7 -16.41 14.80 2.11
CA TRP A 7 -16.83 13.52 1.56
C TRP A 7 -18.33 13.29 1.74
N LYS A 8 -19.01 12.95 0.64
CA LYS A 8 -20.44 12.62 0.62
C LYS A 8 -20.66 11.43 -0.32
N PHE A 9 -21.64 10.59 0.03
CA PHE A 9 -22.09 9.45 -0.78
C PHE A 9 -23.59 9.59 -1.02
N PRO A 10 -24.03 10.53 -1.88
CA PRO A 10 -25.45 10.91 -2.00
C PRO A 10 -26.35 9.80 -2.57
N PHE A 11 -25.76 8.77 -3.17
CA PHE A 11 -26.46 7.61 -3.72
C PHE A 11 -26.60 6.46 -2.70
N LEU A 12 -26.00 6.57 -1.51
CA LEU A 12 -26.15 5.59 -0.44
C LEU A 12 -27.18 6.09 0.58
N GLU A 13 -27.99 5.17 1.09
CA GLU A 13 -28.91 5.46 2.18
C GLU A 13 -28.17 5.88 3.45
N GLU A 14 -28.83 6.73 4.25
CA GLU A 14 -28.29 7.16 5.53
C GLU A 14 -28.08 5.96 6.47
N GLY A 15 -26.95 5.92 7.17
CA GLY A 15 -26.58 4.83 8.08
C GLY A 15 -25.78 3.67 7.44
N ILE A 16 -25.76 3.53 6.10
CA ILE A 16 -24.91 2.53 5.43
C ILE A 16 -23.42 2.78 5.68
N ILE A 17 -23.02 4.04 5.78
CA ILE A 17 -21.66 4.42 6.18
C ILE A 17 -21.76 5.13 7.53
N GLU A 18 -21.23 4.50 8.57
CA GLU A 18 -21.19 5.07 9.90
C GLU A 18 -20.26 6.29 9.95
N LYS A 19 -20.81 7.40 10.46
CA LYS A 19 -20.08 8.63 10.74
C LYS A 19 -20.10 8.89 12.23
N GLU A 20 -18.93 8.93 12.86
CA GLU A 20 -18.77 9.23 14.29
C GLU A 20 -17.95 10.52 14.43
N ASN A 21 -18.56 11.61 14.92
CA ASN A 21 -17.91 12.92 15.03
C ASN A 21 -17.26 13.36 13.70
N ASP A 22 -18.04 13.32 12.62
CA ASP A 22 -17.62 13.58 11.22
C ASP A 22 -16.53 12.64 10.65
N LYS A 23 -16.14 11.59 11.37
CA LYS A 23 -15.17 10.58 10.91
C LYS A 23 -15.91 9.43 10.27
N ILE A 24 -15.47 9.05 9.07
CA ILE A 24 -15.98 7.86 8.39
C ILE A 24 -15.19 6.64 8.88
N ASN A 25 -15.88 5.71 9.51
CA ASN A 25 -15.28 4.52 10.11
C ASN A 25 -15.32 3.35 9.11
N LEU A 26 -14.21 3.13 8.40
CA LEU A 26 -14.07 2.02 7.45
C LEU A 26 -12.90 1.11 7.82
N TYR A 27 -13.16 -0.19 7.87
CA TYR A 27 -12.14 -1.20 8.07
C TYR A 27 -11.18 -1.19 6.89
N LYS A 28 -9.89 -1.02 7.19
CA LYS A 28 -8.82 -0.77 6.22
C LYS A 28 -9.21 0.22 5.11
N CYS A 29 -9.97 1.28 5.42
CA CYS A 29 -10.45 2.26 4.44
C CYS A 29 -11.38 1.72 3.33
N MET A 30 -11.96 0.53 3.51
CA MET A 30 -12.74 -0.14 2.45
C MET A 30 -14.11 -0.61 2.90
N PHE A 31 -14.17 -1.32 4.03
CA PHE A 31 -15.37 -2.06 4.42
C PHE A 31 -16.11 -1.35 5.55
N PRO A 32 -17.42 -1.07 5.41
CA PRO A 32 -18.27 -0.64 6.52
C PRO A 32 -18.46 -1.81 7.52
N PRO A 33 -17.92 -1.73 8.75
CA PRO A 33 -17.93 -2.88 9.68
C PRO A 33 -19.31 -3.23 10.23
N GLN A 34 -20.27 -2.31 10.15
CA GLN A 34 -21.61 -2.48 10.71
C GLN A 34 -22.53 -3.36 9.84
N LEU A 35 -22.19 -3.56 8.57
CA LEU A 35 -23.00 -4.36 7.67
C LEU A 35 -22.88 -5.86 8.02
N PRO A 36 -23.99 -6.62 7.95
CA PRO A 36 -23.97 -8.06 8.27
C PRO A 36 -23.19 -8.87 7.22
N HIS A 37 -23.15 -8.39 5.98
CA HIS A 37 -22.47 -9.03 4.87
C HIS A 37 -21.46 -8.06 4.22
N ALA A 38 -20.30 -8.59 3.82
CA ALA A 38 -19.22 -7.85 3.19
C ALA A 38 -19.46 -7.61 1.68
N THR A 39 -20.65 -7.13 1.32
CA THR A 39 -21.09 -6.94 -0.08
C THR A 39 -20.92 -5.51 -0.59
N LEU A 40 -20.74 -4.54 0.31
CA LEU A 40 -20.42 -3.16 -0.03
C LEU A 40 -18.96 -2.86 0.31
N ILE A 41 -18.22 -2.33 -0.67
CA ILE A 41 -16.79 -2.05 -0.56
C ILE A 41 -16.52 -0.70 -1.20
N ILE A 42 -15.85 0.19 -0.47
CA ILE A 42 -15.44 1.50 -0.95
C ILE A 42 -13.99 1.42 -1.38
N ILE A 43 -13.71 1.77 -2.64
CA ILE A 43 -12.36 1.77 -3.21
C ILE A 43 -11.88 3.21 -3.34
N GLY A 44 -10.61 3.44 -3.03
CA GLY A 44 -9.95 4.75 -3.17
C GLY A 44 -10.21 5.72 -2.01
N PHE A 45 -10.94 5.33 -0.97
CA PHE A 45 -11.15 6.16 0.23
C PHE A 45 -9.93 6.14 1.17
N VAL A 46 -8.76 6.52 0.64
CA VAL A 46 -7.47 6.51 1.32
C VAL A 46 -6.75 7.84 1.11
N LEU A 47 -6.08 8.32 2.15
CA LEU A 47 -5.16 9.47 2.08
C LEU A 47 -3.73 9.00 2.38
N PRO A 48 -3.03 8.45 1.38
CA PRO A 48 -1.70 7.90 1.59
C PRO A 48 -0.59 8.96 1.58
N PHE A 49 0.51 8.64 2.25
CA PHE A 49 1.81 9.24 1.93
C PHE A 49 2.51 8.44 0.82
N GLY A 50 2.01 8.59 -0.40
CA GLY A 50 2.49 7.85 -1.56
C GLY A 50 1.49 7.87 -2.72
N PRO A 51 1.75 7.12 -3.79
CA PRO A 51 0.85 7.07 -4.93
C PRO A 51 -0.46 6.34 -4.60
N GLY A 52 -1.60 6.91 -5.00
CA GLY A 52 -2.93 6.33 -4.78
C GLY A 52 -3.28 5.17 -5.72
N PHE A 53 -2.77 5.16 -6.96
CA PHE A 53 -3.15 4.14 -7.95
C PHE A 53 -2.74 2.71 -7.55
N PRO A 54 -1.51 2.45 -7.08
CA PRO A 54 -1.14 1.11 -6.61
C PRO A 54 -1.98 0.63 -5.42
N LEU A 55 -2.37 1.55 -4.53
CA LEU A 55 -3.24 1.24 -3.41
C LEU A 55 -4.63 0.83 -3.89
N GLY A 56 -5.25 1.62 -4.77
CA GLY A 56 -6.55 1.28 -5.35
C GLY A 56 -6.54 -0.07 -6.06
N GLU A 57 -5.46 -0.39 -6.77
CA GLU A 57 -5.29 -1.70 -7.41
C GLU A 57 -5.25 -2.85 -6.39
N LEU A 58 -4.51 -2.71 -5.29
CA LEU A 58 -4.47 -3.70 -4.21
C LEU A 58 -5.81 -3.83 -3.50
N GLN A 59 -6.50 -2.70 -3.26
CA GLN A 59 -7.84 -2.69 -2.70
C GLN A 59 -8.80 -3.47 -3.61
N CYS A 60 -8.79 -3.24 -4.91
CA CYS A 60 -9.61 -3.99 -5.87
C CYS A 60 -9.31 -5.48 -5.84
N ARG A 61 -8.02 -5.86 -5.84
CA ARG A 61 -7.62 -7.28 -5.80
C ARG A 61 -8.13 -7.96 -4.55
N TRP A 62 -7.98 -7.35 -3.37
CA TRP A 62 -8.50 -7.93 -2.14
C TRP A 62 -10.04 -7.94 -2.10
N ALA A 63 -10.68 -6.85 -2.53
CA ALA A 63 -12.13 -6.72 -2.58
C ALA A 63 -12.79 -7.85 -3.38
N VAL A 64 -12.26 -8.15 -4.57
CA VAL A 64 -12.79 -9.24 -5.42
C VAL A 64 -12.60 -10.61 -4.76
N GLN A 65 -11.50 -10.84 -4.03
CA GLN A 65 -11.30 -12.11 -3.30
C GLN A 65 -12.30 -12.26 -2.15
N VAL A 66 -12.66 -11.16 -1.47
CA VAL A 66 -13.70 -11.15 -0.44
C VAL A 66 -15.08 -11.42 -1.05
N LEU A 67 -15.43 -10.73 -2.14
CA LEU A 67 -16.70 -10.95 -2.86
C LEU A 67 -16.81 -12.38 -3.42
N ALA A 68 -15.71 -12.96 -3.88
CA ALA A 68 -15.65 -14.35 -4.34
C ALA A 68 -15.65 -15.39 -3.20
N GLY A 69 -15.72 -14.96 -1.93
CA GLY A 69 -15.70 -15.85 -0.76
C GLY A 69 -14.37 -16.52 -0.46
N LYS A 70 -13.30 -16.15 -1.17
CA LYS A 70 -11.93 -16.70 -1.01
C LYS A 70 -11.20 -16.09 0.18
N CYS A 71 -11.50 -14.83 0.52
CA CYS A 71 -11.01 -14.15 1.72
C CYS A 71 -12.19 -13.82 2.64
N LYS A 72 -12.00 -13.92 3.96
CA LYS A 72 -13.01 -13.55 4.96
C LYS A 72 -12.53 -12.35 5.78
N LEU A 73 -13.45 -11.44 6.09
CA LEU A 73 -13.18 -10.34 7.00
C LEU A 73 -13.11 -10.86 8.45
N PRO A 74 -12.33 -10.19 9.33
CA PRO A 74 -12.34 -10.51 10.75
C PRO A 74 -13.67 -10.11 11.41
N PRO A 75 -13.91 -10.55 12.68
CA PRO A 75 -15.08 -10.12 13.45
C PRO A 75 -15.19 -8.60 13.59
N LYS A 76 -16.42 -8.12 13.73
CA LYS A 76 -16.78 -6.68 13.80
C LYS A 76 -15.98 -5.94 14.85
N GLU A 77 -15.82 -6.52 16.03
CA GLU A 77 -15.10 -5.92 17.16
C GLU A 77 -13.64 -5.65 16.80
N LYS A 78 -12.99 -6.61 16.13
CA LYS A 78 -11.60 -6.47 15.68
C LYS A 78 -11.48 -5.40 14.59
N MET A 79 -12.45 -5.29 13.69
CA MET A 79 -12.49 -4.23 12.68
C MET A 79 -12.53 -2.83 13.34
N TYR A 80 -13.41 -2.61 14.32
CA TYR A 80 -13.47 -1.34 15.05
C TYR A 80 -12.21 -1.06 15.87
N GLN A 81 -11.62 -2.08 16.50
CA GLN A 81 -10.36 -1.93 17.23
C GLN A 81 -9.24 -1.43 16.30
N GLU A 82 -9.11 -1.99 15.10
CA GLU A 82 -8.12 -1.53 14.11
C GLU A 82 -8.40 -0.09 13.63
N ILE A 83 -9.67 0.28 13.41
CA ILE A 83 -10.07 1.64 13.04
C ILE A 83 -9.67 2.64 14.13
N LYS A 84 -10.03 2.36 15.39
CA LYS A 84 -9.70 3.22 16.54
C LYS A 84 -8.19 3.32 16.74
N LYS A 85 -7.46 2.20 16.64
CA LYS A 85 -5.99 2.17 16.73
C LYS A 85 -5.34 3.05 15.67
N ARG A 86 -5.78 2.93 14.41
CA ARG A 86 -5.26 3.73 13.30
C ARG A 86 -5.51 5.22 13.50
N TYR A 87 -6.72 5.61 13.87
CA TYR A 87 -7.04 7.00 14.18
C TYR A 87 -6.17 7.55 15.32
N LYS A 88 -5.96 6.78 16.40
CA LYS A 88 -5.11 7.17 17.53
C LYS A 88 -3.65 7.38 17.12
N ILE A 89 -3.09 6.47 16.32
CA ILE A 89 -1.71 6.59 15.81
C ILE A 89 -1.58 7.83 14.93
N ASN A 90 -2.49 8.02 13.98
CA ASN A 90 -2.46 9.16 13.06
C ASN A 90 -2.64 10.50 13.80
N SER A 91 -3.57 10.56 14.75
CA SER A 91 -3.81 11.77 15.57
C SER A 91 -2.67 12.11 16.52
N LYS A 92 -1.80 11.14 16.86
CA LYS A 92 -0.58 11.40 17.62
C LYS A 92 0.54 11.96 16.73
N ARG A 93 0.59 11.52 15.46
CA ARG A 93 1.64 11.89 14.50
C ARG A 93 1.35 13.19 13.77
N TYR A 94 0.07 13.54 13.60
CA TYR A 94 -0.39 14.70 12.84
C TYR A 94 -1.46 15.46 13.63
N THR A 95 -1.76 16.69 13.17
CA THR A 95 -2.86 17.48 13.72
C THR A 95 -4.17 16.68 13.67
N PRO A 96 -4.85 16.50 14.82
CA PRO A 96 -6.12 15.80 14.87
C PRO A 96 -7.15 16.42 13.92
N SER A 97 -7.74 15.58 13.08
CA SER A 97 -8.80 15.94 12.13
C SER A 97 -9.59 14.71 11.74
N GLU A 98 -10.78 14.91 11.19
CA GLU A 98 -11.63 13.87 10.60
C GLU A 98 -10.86 13.02 9.57
N LYS A 99 -9.91 13.65 8.86
CA LYS A 99 -9.07 13.02 7.83
C LYS A 99 -8.11 11.98 8.36
N MET A 100 -7.80 11.99 9.66
CA MET A 100 -6.94 10.98 10.27
C MET A 100 -7.55 9.58 10.25
N SER A 101 -8.85 9.46 10.03
CA SER A 101 -9.55 8.18 9.80
C SER A 101 -9.16 7.53 8.46
N ALA A 102 -8.87 8.32 7.42
CA ALA A 102 -8.55 7.84 6.07
C ALA A 102 -7.04 7.82 5.77
N ARG A 103 -6.23 8.47 6.62
CA ARG A 103 -4.78 8.58 6.43
C ARG A 103 -4.07 7.24 6.64
N VAL A 104 -3.13 6.92 5.74
CA VAL A 104 -2.36 5.66 5.80
C VAL A 104 -0.90 5.86 5.41
N ASP A 105 0.00 5.08 6.02
CA ASP A 105 1.38 4.96 5.57
C ASP A 105 1.44 3.98 4.38
N TYR A 106 2.00 4.42 3.25
CA TYR A 106 1.90 3.71 1.97
C TYR A 106 2.40 2.25 2.03
N ILE A 107 3.65 2.03 2.47
CA ILE A 107 4.25 0.69 2.49
C ILE A 107 3.51 -0.22 3.47
N SER A 108 3.28 0.25 4.70
CA SER A 108 2.60 -0.52 5.75
C SER A 108 1.20 -0.94 5.34
N TYR A 109 0.45 -0.04 4.67
CA TYR A 109 -0.89 -0.35 4.20
C TYR A 109 -0.87 -1.30 3.01
N CYS A 110 0.01 -1.09 2.02
CA CYS A 110 0.13 -2.01 0.90
C CYS A 110 0.50 -3.43 1.36
N ASP A 111 1.43 -3.56 2.29
CA ASP A 111 1.82 -4.84 2.89
C ASP A 111 0.67 -5.50 3.64
N ASP A 112 -0.09 -4.73 4.42
CA ASP A 112 -1.25 -5.21 5.17
C ASP A 112 -2.34 -5.73 4.22
N ILE A 113 -2.71 -4.98 3.19
CA ILE A 113 -3.70 -5.41 2.19
C ILE A 113 -3.20 -6.62 1.40
N ALA A 114 -1.95 -6.59 0.93
CA ALA A 114 -1.36 -7.69 0.17
C ALA A 114 -1.27 -8.99 0.99
N SER A 115 -1.07 -8.88 2.32
CA SER A 115 -1.07 -10.04 3.21
C SER A 115 -2.42 -10.74 3.31
N GLN A 116 -3.55 -10.00 3.14
CA GLN A 116 -4.90 -10.56 3.26
C GLN A 116 -5.21 -11.62 2.19
N PHE A 117 -4.48 -11.61 1.07
CA PHE A 117 -4.68 -12.53 -0.05
C PHE A 117 -3.38 -13.14 -0.57
N GLY A 118 -2.31 -13.10 0.23
CA GLY A 118 -1.05 -13.80 -0.04
C GLY A 118 -0.17 -13.20 -1.15
N ALA A 119 -0.35 -11.92 -1.49
CA ALA A 119 0.47 -11.22 -2.50
C ALA A 119 1.61 -10.38 -1.90
N LYS A 120 1.75 -10.34 -0.57
CA LYS A 120 2.89 -9.70 0.09
C LYS A 120 4.16 -10.52 -0.24
N PRO A 121 5.26 -9.90 -0.70
CA PRO A 121 6.49 -10.62 -1.00
C PRO A 121 7.12 -11.21 0.26
N ASP A 122 7.47 -12.49 0.21
CA ASP A 122 8.14 -13.17 1.33
C ASP A 122 9.64 -12.85 1.35
N LEU A 123 10.00 -11.81 2.10
CA LEU A 123 11.37 -11.29 2.16
C LEU A 123 12.40 -12.34 2.60
N LEU A 124 12.07 -13.19 3.57
CA LEU A 124 12.96 -14.26 4.02
C LEU A 124 13.20 -15.31 2.91
N LYS A 125 12.15 -15.70 2.19
CA LYS A 125 12.29 -16.61 1.04
C LYS A 125 13.14 -15.98 -0.06
N LEU A 126 12.90 -14.70 -0.35
CA LEU A 126 13.67 -13.95 -1.36
C LEU A 126 15.14 -13.81 -0.99
N PHE A 127 15.45 -13.62 0.30
CA PHE A 127 16.83 -13.57 0.78
C PHE A 127 17.64 -14.82 0.38
N PHE A 128 17.05 -16.02 0.55
CA PHE A 128 17.72 -17.28 0.25
C PHE A 128 17.63 -17.69 -1.23
N THR A 129 16.61 -17.25 -1.97
CA THR A 129 16.37 -17.68 -3.37
C THR A 129 16.86 -16.70 -4.41
N ASP A 130 16.69 -15.39 -4.19
CA ASP A 130 17.10 -14.33 -5.10
C ASP A 130 17.56 -13.09 -4.32
N ILE A 131 18.80 -13.17 -3.83
CA ILE A 131 19.43 -12.10 -3.03
C ILE A 131 19.51 -10.77 -3.80
N LYS A 132 19.55 -10.80 -5.14
CA LYS A 132 19.58 -9.57 -5.96
C LYS A 132 18.23 -8.86 -5.90
N LEU A 133 17.14 -9.61 -6.07
CA LEU A 133 15.78 -9.08 -5.95
C LEU A 133 15.48 -8.63 -4.51
N PHE A 134 15.88 -9.42 -3.51
CA PHE A 134 15.76 -9.05 -2.09
C PHE A 134 16.39 -7.67 -1.82
N ASN A 135 17.63 -7.47 -2.27
CA ASN A 135 18.32 -6.19 -2.09
C ASN A 135 17.60 -5.01 -2.75
N HIS A 136 16.96 -5.21 -3.91
CA HIS A 136 16.20 -4.16 -4.58
C HIS A 136 14.90 -3.82 -3.85
N ILE A 137 14.21 -4.82 -3.29
CA ILE A 137 12.96 -4.60 -2.55
C ILE A 137 13.25 -3.95 -1.20
N MET A 138 14.30 -4.39 -0.49
CA MET A 138 14.61 -3.89 0.84
C MET A 138 15.28 -2.52 0.85
N PHE A 139 16.21 -2.28 -0.08
CA PHE A 139 17.02 -1.06 -0.08
C PHE A 139 16.77 -0.15 -1.28
N GLY A 140 15.90 -0.56 -2.20
CA GLY A 140 15.48 0.23 -3.35
C GLY A 140 14.17 0.98 -3.14
N PRO A 141 13.62 1.60 -4.19
CA PRO A 141 12.32 2.23 -4.13
C PRO A 141 11.21 1.18 -3.96
N SER A 142 10.17 1.52 -3.18
CA SER A 142 8.97 0.69 -3.08
C SER A 142 8.15 0.78 -4.36
N LEU A 143 8.28 -0.23 -5.22
CA LEU A 143 7.62 -0.31 -6.53
C LEU A 143 6.38 -1.18 -6.46
N SER A 144 5.29 -0.78 -7.13
CA SER A 144 4.04 -1.54 -7.16
C SER A 144 4.19 -2.96 -7.72
N TYR A 145 5.18 -3.19 -8.59
CA TYR A 145 5.50 -4.50 -9.17
C TYR A 145 5.77 -5.57 -8.08
N GLN A 146 6.28 -5.18 -6.91
CA GLN A 146 6.61 -6.13 -5.84
C GLN A 146 5.39 -6.92 -5.33
N TYR A 147 4.20 -6.32 -5.39
CA TYR A 147 2.95 -6.98 -4.99
C TYR A 147 2.33 -7.86 -6.09
N ARG A 148 3.05 -8.06 -7.21
CA ARG A 148 2.72 -9.02 -8.27
C ARG A 148 3.82 -10.06 -8.48
N LEU A 149 4.79 -10.16 -7.58
CA LEU A 149 5.80 -11.22 -7.60
C LEU A 149 5.22 -12.58 -7.21
N GLN A 150 4.24 -12.59 -6.31
CA GLN A 150 3.60 -13.80 -5.80
C GLN A 150 2.11 -13.56 -5.50
N GLY A 151 1.43 -14.63 -5.09
CA GLY A 151 -0.01 -14.62 -4.82
C GLY A 151 -0.84 -14.70 -6.11
N PRO A 152 -2.17 -14.53 -6.00
CA PRO A 152 -3.06 -14.65 -7.13
C PRO A 152 -2.83 -13.51 -8.13
N HIS A 153 -2.84 -13.85 -9.42
CA HIS A 153 -2.60 -12.93 -10.54
C HIS A 153 -1.21 -12.27 -10.49
N SER A 154 -0.19 -13.05 -10.12
CA SER A 154 1.22 -12.65 -10.27
C SER A 154 1.54 -12.33 -11.73
N TRP A 155 2.58 -11.53 -11.95
CA TRP A 155 3.03 -11.12 -13.27
C TRP A 155 4.49 -11.55 -13.47
N GLU A 156 4.75 -12.36 -14.50
CA GLU A 156 6.07 -12.91 -14.80
C GLU A 156 7.12 -11.80 -15.00
N GLY A 157 6.73 -10.69 -15.63
CA GLY A 157 7.60 -9.52 -15.84
C GLY A 157 7.87 -8.67 -14.59
N ALA A 158 7.25 -8.97 -13.44
CA ALA A 158 7.38 -8.15 -12.22
C ALA A 158 8.83 -8.06 -11.74
N ARG A 159 9.55 -9.17 -11.78
CA ARG A 159 10.97 -9.22 -11.40
C ARG A 159 11.81 -8.33 -12.30
N GLU A 160 11.69 -8.52 -13.61
CA GLU A 160 12.45 -7.73 -14.59
C GLU A 160 12.13 -6.24 -14.46
N ALA A 161 10.85 -5.89 -14.29
CA ALA A 161 10.40 -4.52 -14.09
C ALA A 161 11.03 -3.86 -12.86
N ILE A 162 11.19 -4.59 -11.75
CA ILE A 162 11.89 -4.07 -10.56
C ILE A 162 13.35 -3.79 -10.88
N MET A 163 14.04 -4.77 -11.48
CA MET A 163 15.47 -4.70 -11.77
C MET A 163 15.83 -3.56 -12.74
N THR A 164 14.98 -3.32 -13.75
CA THR A 164 15.21 -2.32 -14.81
C THR A 164 14.53 -0.97 -14.53
N SER A 165 13.96 -0.79 -13.33
CA SER A 165 13.21 0.43 -12.95
C SER A 165 14.04 1.71 -13.05
N LYS A 166 15.31 1.64 -12.63
CA LYS A 166 16.25 2.78 -12.70
C LYS A 166 16.57 3.17 -14.14
N ASP A 167 16.73 2.18 -15.02
CA ASP A 167 17.03 2.43 -16.44
C ASP A 167 15.87 3.16 -17.10
N ARG A 168 14.63 2.72 -16.86
CA ARG A 168 13.42 3.41 -17.36
C ARG A 168 13.29 4.83 -16.84
N MET A 169 13.64 5.07 -15.58
CA MET A 169 13.62 6.40 -14.98
C MET A 169 14.68 7.32 -15.61
N LEU A 170 15.89 6.81 -15.87
CA LEU A 170 16.99 7.59 -16.44
C LEU A 170 16.90 7.79 -17.96
N TRP A 171 16.25 6.86 -18.66
CA TRP A 171 16.11 6.88 -20.12
C TRP A 171 15.62 8.23 -20.69
N PRO A 172 14.49 8.82 -20.23
CA PRO A 172 14.04 10.12 -20.74
C PRO A 172 14.95 11.29 -20.34
N LEU A 173 15.74 11.13 -19.27
CA LEU A 173 16.62 12.18 -18.75
C LEU A 173 17.98 12.25 -19.45
N THR A 174 18.40 11.13 -20.07
CA THR A 174 19.77 10.94 -20.58
C THR A 174 19.87 10.95 -22.11
N LYS A 175 18.82 11.40 -22.80
CA LYS A 175 18.76 11.38 -24.28
C LYS A 175 19.12 10.00 -24.87
N ARG A 176 18.71 8.91 -24.20
CA ARG A 176 18.91 7.50 -24.60
C ARG A 176 20.28 6.88 -24.29
N ASP A 177 21.13 7.53 -23.47
CA ASP A 177 22.32 6.88 -22.89
C ASP A 177 22.24 6.79 -21.35
N SER A 178 21.49 5.80 -20.86
CA SER A 178 21.33 5.56 -19.42
C SER A 178 22.63 5.15 -18.72
N LYS A 179 23.66 4.73 -19.47
CA LYS A 179 24.95 4.27 -18.93
C LYS A 179 25.90 5.43 -18.59
N ALA A 180 25.67 6.62 -19.15
CA ALA A 180 26.53 7.79 -18.96
C ALA A 180 26.45 8.43 -17.56
N LEU A 181 25.43 8.11 -16.75
CA LEU A 181 25.33 8.64 -15.39
C LEU A 181 26.28 7.91 -14.44
N HIS A 182 27.46 8.47 -14.26
CA HIS A 182 28.49 8.04 -13.30
C HIS A 182 27.86 7.78 -11.93
N GLN A 183 27.95 6.55 -11.42
CA GLN A 183 27.52 6.26 -10.05
C GLN A 183 28.43 7.02 -9.09
N ASN A 184 27.83 7.93 -8.33
CA ASN A 184 28.53 8.72 -7.31
C ASN A 184 29.19 7.74 -6.31
N ILE A 185 30.52 7.74 -6.24
CA ILE A 185 31.33 6.78 -5.46
C ILE A 185 30.90 6.75 -3.99
N PHE A 186 30.54 7.92 -3.44
CA PHE A 186 30.01 8.07 -2.07
C PHE A 186 28.69 7.33 -1.84
N LYS A 187 27.80 7.29 -2.84
CA LYS A 187 26.53 6.55 -2.75
C LYS A 187 26.78 5.05 -2.74
N GLY A 188 27.78 4.59 -3.52
CA GLY A 188 28.24 3.20 -3.50
C GLY A 188 28.89 2.80 -2.18
N LEU A 189 29.72 3.68 -1.59
CA LEU A 189 30.35 3.45 -0.28
C LEU A 189 29.32 3.39 0.85
N PHE A 190 28.37 4.33 0.88
CA PHE A 190 27.32 4.38 1.89
C PHE A 190 26.35 3.20 1.79
N GLN A 191 25.99 2.77 0.58
CA GLN A 191 25.19 1.57 0.38
C GLN A 191 25.96 0.30 0.78
N ARG A 192 27.28 0.26 0.58
CA ARG A 192 28.13 -0.85 1.01
C ARG A 192 28.25 -0.92 2.54
N THR A 193 28.46 0.20 3.22
CA THR A 193 28.54 0.22 4.70
C THR A 193 27.20 -0.14 5.34
N ILE A 194 26.07 0.36 4.82
CA ILE A 194 24.74 -0.07 5.28
C ILE A 194 24.53 -1.56 5.05
N LYS A 195 24.88 -2.08 3.87
CA LYS A 195 24.78 -3.53 3.62
C LYS A 195 25.66 -4.36 4.56
N PHE A 196 26.83 -3.86 4.96
CA PHE A 196 27.74 -4.52 5.90
C PHE A 196 27.31 -4.41 7.36
N LEU A 197 26.40 -3.50 7.70
CA LEU A 197 25.84 -3.34 9.05
C LEU A 197 24.57 -4.18 9.27
N PHE A 198 23.93 -4.63 8.20
CA PHE A 198 22.71 -5.43 8.22
C PHE A 198 22.92 -6.89 7.75
N PHE A 199 24.18 -7.30 7.54
CA PHE A 199 24.65 -8.66 7.26
C PHE A 199 25.91 -8.92 8.08
#